data_AF-A0A397V1Y8-F1
#
_entry.id   AF-A0A397V1Y8-F1
#
_cell.length_a   1.000
_cell.length_b   1.000
_cell.length_c   1.000
_cell.angle_alpha   90.00
_cell.angle_beta   90.00
_cell.angle_gamma   90.00
#
_symmetry.space_group_name_H-M   'P 1'
#
loop_
_entity.id
_entity.type
_entity.pdbx_description
1 polymer ?
#
loop_
_entity_poly.entity_id
_entity_poly.type
_entity_poly.pdbx_seq_one_letter_code
_entity_poly.pdbx_strand_id
1 'polypeptide(L)'
;MFLKSLFFNFVILVLSLTFVYPTLSEEGVLIGIDDMGPFFCRDGKDPNLYCCPLLSHRLSSKRDKYCVTIVLNNKSGYDITLAVANLENGEWVNEYNISCEPQTGPLPNMQSEAFSSITSHKMQGLTTFIVDDYSSSTFTISWKVPITYSDDYFSYSLSGMKYNVDFQFGLEDTVLQATVYKAPFYQTIPLPSIWVVAPVVAFFSFLFCCLNCSKMNDPSRNHFNSRAHHSYNTV
;
A
#
# COMPACT_ATOMS: atom_id res chain seq x y z
N MET A 1 39.46 -13.28 -16.17
CA MET A 1 38.07 -13.35 -16.69
C MET A 1 37.08 -13.61 -15.56
N PHE A 2 37.33 -14.60 -14.70
CA PHE A 2 36.51 -14.92 -13.51
C PHE A 2 36.18 -13.74 -12.58
N LEU A 3 37.16 -12.89 -12.24
CA LEU A 3 36.95 -11.81 -11.28
C LEU A 3 36.00 -10.70 -11.78
N LYS A 4 35.98 -10.44 -13.09
CA LYS A 4 35.06 -9.47 -13.71
C LYS A 4 33.61 -9.98 -13.67
N SER A 5 33.42 -11.29 -13.82
CA SER A 5 32.10 -11.93 -13.73
C SER A 5 31.55 -11.91 -12.31
N LEU A 6 32.41 -12.15 -11.30
CA LEU A 6 32.03 -12.06 -9.88
C LEU A 6 31.56 -10.66 -9.47
N PHE A 7 32.25 -9.61 -9.91
CA PHE A 7 31.84 -8.23 -9.61
C PHE A 7 30.50 -7.87 -10.26
N PHE A 8 30.30 -8.25 -11.52
CA PHE A 8 29.04 -7.99 -12.22
C PHE A 8 27.86 -8.73 -11.56
N ASN A 9 28.06 -9.98 -11.15
CA ASN A 9 27.06 -10.76 -10.42
C ASN A 9 26.76 -10.17 -9.03
N PHE A 10 27.77 -9.64 -8.34
CA PHE A 10 27.57 -8.99 -7.04
C PHE A 10 26.75 -7.69 -7.17
N VAL A 11 27.02 -6.88 -8.20
CA VAL A 11 26.24 -5.66 -8.48
C VAL A 11 24.79 -5.99 -8.84
N ILE A 12 24.54 -7.04 -9.63
CA ILE A 12 23.19 -7.52 -9.95
C ILE A 12 22.47 -8.04 -8.71
N LEU A 13 23.17 -8.77 -7.82
CA LEU A 13 22.59 -9.26 -6.57
C LEU A 13 22.17 -8.10 -5.66
N VAL A 14 23.02 -7.09 -5.51
CA VAL A 14 22.71 -5.90 -4.70
C VAL A 14 21.57 -5.09 -5.31
N LEU A 15 21.53 -4.92 -6.64
CA LEU A 15 20.44 -4.24 -7.34
C LEU A 15 19.11 -5.02 -7.25
N SER A 16 19.14 -6.34 -7.40
CA SER A 16 17.92 -7.17 -7.33
C SER A 16 17.32 -7.20 -5.92
N LEU A 17 18.14 -7.15 -4.86
CA LEU A 17 17.70 -7.02 -3.48
C LEU A 17 17.01 -5.67 -3.19
N THR A 18 17.30 -4.62 -3.96
CA THR A 18 16.64 -3.30 -3.81
C THR A 18 15.33 -3.15 -4.58
N PHE A 19 14.96 -4.11 -5.45
CA PHE A 19 13.80 -4.01 -6.35
C PHE A 19 12.62 -4.94 -5.99
N VAL A 20 12.69 -5.68 -4.89
CA VAL A 20 11.53 -6.47 -4.41
C VAL A 20 10.58 -5.54 -3.66
N TYR A 21 9.84 -4.73 -4.40
CA TYR A 21 8.63 -4.09 -3.87
C TYR A 21 7.50 -5.13 -3.89
N PRO A 22 6.71 -5.28 -2.80
CA PRO A 22 5.52 -6.10 -2.85
C PRO A 22 4.50 -5.40 -3.76
N THR A 23 4.28 -5.94 -4.96
CA THR A 23 3.12 -5.60 -5.78
C THR A 23 1.88 -6.15 -5.08
N LEU A 24 1.17 -5.28 -4.36
CA LEU A 24 -0.16 -5.55 -3.83
C LEU A 24 -1.11 -5.78 -5.01
N SER A 25 -1.64 -6.99 -5.09
CA SER A 25 -2.68 -7.41 -6.03
C SER A 25 -3.98 -6.65 -5.74
N GLU A 26 -4.30 -5.69 -6.60
CA GLU A 26 -5.61 -5.01 -6.64
C GLU A 26 -6.61 -5.92 -7.35
N GLU A 27 -7.33 -6.75 -6.59
CA GLU A 27 -8.63 -7.27 -7.01
C GLU A 27 -9.72 -6.34 -6.44
N GLY A 28 -9.85 -5.15 -7.05
CA GLY A 28 -10.99 -4.26 -6.83
C GLY A 28 -12.17 -4.74 -7.68
N VAL A 29 -13.17 -5.35 -7.04
CA VAL A 29 -14.40 -5.80 -7.71
C VAL A 29 -15.27 -4.58 -8.01
N LEU A 30 -15.20 -4.10 -9.26
CA LEU A 30 -16.10 -3.09 -9.82
C LEU A 30 -17.41 -3.76 -10.26
N ILE A 31 -18.49 -3.56 -9.51
CA ILE A 31 -19.84 -3.99 -9.90
C ILE A 31 -20.52 -2.81 -10.61
N GLY A 32 -20.67 -2.90 -11.93
CA GLY A 32 -21.50 -1.99 -12.71
C GLY A 32 -22.99 -2.31 -12.50
N ILE A 33 -23.81 -1.28 -12.27
CA ILE A 33 -25.26 -1.42 -12.10
C ILE A 33 -25.91 -0.60 -13.21
N ASP A 34 -26.11 -1.24 -14.37
CA ASP A 34 -27.07 -0.75 -15.35
C ASP A 34 -28.41 -1.47 -15.16
N ASP A 35 -29.49 -0.70 -15.29
CA ASP A 35 -30.91 -1.06 -15.31
C ASP A 35 -31.61 -1.44 -13.99
N MET A 36 -32.62 -0.61 -13.64
CA MET A 36 -33.51 -0.75 -12.48
C MET A 36 -34.48 -1.94 -12.62
N GLY A 37 -33.95 -3.15 -12.56
CA GLY A 37 -34.70 -4.38 -12.32
C GLY A 37 -35.22 -4.49 -10.87
N PRO A 38 -35.85 -5.64 -10.52
CA PRO A 38 -36.21 -5.92 -9.14
C PRO A 38 -34.95 -5.91 -8.26
N PHE A 39 -35.05 -5.34 -7.05
CA PHE A 39 -33.93 -5.33 -6.11
C PHE A 39 -33.71 -6.75 -5.61
N PHE A 40 -32.57 -7.34 -5.95
CA PHE A 40 -32.16 -8.65 -5.44
C PHE A 40 -30.90 -8.49 -4.62
N CYS A 41 -31.04 -8.72 -3.33
CA CYS A 41 -29.93 -8.99 -2.45
C CYS A 41 -29.72 -10.49 -2.39
N ARG A 42 -28.55 -10.96 -2.81
CA ARG A 42 -28.23 -12.38 -2.70
C ARG A 42 -27.95 -12.68 -1.23
N ASP A 43 -28.75 -13.57 -0.65
CA ASP A 43 -28.44 -14.14 0.66
C ASP A 43 -27.08 -14.82 0.59
N GLY A 44 -26.11 -14.24 1.30
CA GLY A 44 -24.70 -14.63 1.28
C GLY A 44 -24.09 -14.47 2.66
N LYS A 45 -22.78 -14.73 2.78
CA LYS A 45 -22.09 -14.71 4.09
C LYS A 45 -22.02 -13.31 4.70
N ASP A 46 -22.08 -12.26 3.88
CA ASP A 46 -22.02 -10.84 4.27
C ASP A 46 -22.96 -10.00 3.39
N PRO A 47 -24.29 -10.13 3.56
CA PRO A 47 -25.25 -9.50 2.65
C PRO A 47 -25.09 -7.98 2.65
N ASN A 48 -24.83 -7.37 3.81
CA ASN A 48 -24.68 -5.91 3.94
C ASN A 48 -23.53 -5.34 3.09
N LEU A 49 -22.40 -6.07 2.95
CA LEU A 49 -21.24 -5.62 2.19
C LEU A 49 -21.59 -5.29 0.73
N TYR A 50 -22.46 -6.10 0.14
CA TYR A 50 -22.89 -5.93 -1.26
C TYR A 50 -24.21 -5.19 -1.38
N CYS A 51 -25.13 -5.40 -0.44
CA CYS A 51 -26.48 -4.85 -0.49
C CYS A 51 -26.55 -3.37 -0.18
N CYS A 52 -25.77 -2.90 0.80
CA CYS A 52 -25.87 -1.52 1.26
C CYS A 52 -25.51 -0.49 0.17
N PRO A 53 -24.41 -0.65 -0.60
CA PRO A 53 -24.15 0.21 -1.75
C PRO A 53 -25.29 0.21 -2.76
N LEU A 54 -25.78 -0.97 -3.17
CA LEU A 54 -26.85 -1.09 -4.16
C LEU A 54 -28.15 -0.43 -3.68
N LEU A 55 -28.50 -0.67 -2.42
CA LEU A 55 -29.72 -0.16 -1.82
C LEU A 55 -29.66 1.36 -1.66
N SER A 56 -28.53 1.91 -1.22
CA SER A 56 -28.37 3.36 -1.06
C SER A 56 -28.52 4.08 -2.39
N HIS A 57 -27.88 3.60 -3.45
CA HIS A 57 -28.02 4.18 -4.80
C HIS A 57 -29.46 4.12 -5.31
N ARG A 58 -30.12 2.97 -5.16
CA ARG A 58 -31.52 2.81 -5.57
C ARG A 58 -32.43 3.79 -4.84
N LEU A 59 -32.25 3.97 -3.53
CA LEU A 59 -33.03 4.92 -2.74
C LEU A 59 -32.69 6.37 -3.08
N SER A 60 -31.40 6.67 -3.32
CA SER A 60 -30.90 7.95 -3.80
C SER A 60 -31.65 8.37 -5.07
N SER A 61 -31.64 7.50 -6.08
CA SER A 61 -32.26 7.77 -7.37
C SER A 61 -33.79 7.84 -7.29
N LYS A 62 -34.44 6.92 -6.57
CA LYS A 62 -35.91 6.89 -6.44
C LYS A 62 -36.48 8.09 -5.69
N ARG A 63 -35.71 8.65 -4.74
CA ARG A 63 -36.19 9.69 -3.82
C ARG A 63 -35.56 11.06 -4.06
N ASP A 64 -34.77 11.20 -5.13
CA ASP A 64 -34.01 12.43 -5.41
C ASP A 64 -33.18 12.87 -4.18
N LYS A 65 -32.46 11.90 -3.61
CA LYS A 65 -31.56 12.08 -2.46
C LYS A 65 -30.12 11.93 -2.93
N TYR A 66 -29.19 12.43 -2.13
CA TYR A 66 -27.79 12.05 -2.19
C TYR A 66 -27.56 10.81 -1.32
N CYS A 67 -26.57 9.99 -1.68
CA CYS A 67 -26.14 8.85 -0.91
C CYS A 67 -24.63 8.82 -0.74
N VAL A 68 -24.19 8.11 0.31
CA VAL A 68 -22.80 7.73 0.50
C VAL A 68 -22.75 6.37 1.16
N THR A 69 -21.82 5.55 0.73
CA THR A 69 -21.53 4.24 1.31
C THR A 69 -20.08 4.20 1.70
N ILE A 70 -19.78 3.67 2.88
CA ILE A 70 -18.43 3.41 3.33
C ILE A 70 -18.26 1.91 3.45
N VAL A 71 -17.24 1.39 2.77
CA VAL A 71 -16.78 0.01 2.87
C VAL A 71 -15.50 0.01 3.68
N LEU A 72 -15.59 -0.41 4.94
CA LEU A 72 -14.44 -0.51 5.84
C LEU A 72 -13.79 -1.88 5.66
N ASN A 73 -12.55 -1.92 5.21
CA ASN A 73 -11.74 -3.14 5.12
C ASN A 73 -10.74 -3.19 6.28
N ASN A 74 -10.84 -4.21 7.12
CA ASN A 74 -9.88 -4.43 8.19
C ASN A 74 -8.71 -5.30 7.70
N LYS A 75 -7.54 -4.70 7.53
CA LYS A 75 -6.25 -5.38 7.29
C LYS A 75 -5.21 -4.97 8.36
N SER A 76 -5.69 -4.58 9.54
CA SER A 76 -4.86 -4.02 10.60
C SER A 76 -4.01 -5.07 11.34
N GLY A 77 -4.39 -6.36 11.22
CA GLY A 77 -3.85 -7.46 12.02
C GLY A 77 -4.55 -7.66 13.35
N TYR A 78 -5.58 -6.86 13.67
CA TYR A 78 -6.38 -6.91 14.90
C TYR A 78 -7.86 -6.75 14.56
N ASP A 79 -8.74 -7.03 15.52
CA ASP A 79 -10.16 -6.75 15.37
C ASP A 79 -10.42 -5.25 15.57
N ILE A 80 -11.45 -4.72 14.93
CA ILE A 80 -11.84 -3.31 15.00
C ILE A 80 -13.25 -3.24 15.56
N THR A 81 -13.48 -2.41 16.58
CA THR A 81 -14.81 -2.23 17.18
C THR A 81 -15.29 -0.80 16.99
N LEU A 82 -16.57 -0.63 16.68
CA LEU A 82 -17.21 0.68 16.61
C LEU A 82 -17.27 1.33 18.01
N ALA A 83 -16.78 2.56 18.12
CA ALA A 83 -16.88 3.36 19.34
C ALA A 83 -18.00 4.40 19.25
N VAL A 84 -18.09 5.10 18.12
CA VAL A 84 -19.06 6.16 17.87
C VAL A 84 -19.52 6.09 16.44
N ALA A 85 -20.83 6.17 16.20
CA ALA A 85 -21.41 6.46 14.89
C ALA A 85 -22.37 7.64 15.06
N ASN A 86 -22.16 8.71 14.29
CA ASN A 86 -23.02 9.87 14.29
C ASN A 86 -23.32 10.33 12.86
N LEU A 87 -24.55 10.79 12.65
CA LEU A 87 -25.03 11.27 11.37
C LEU A 87 -25.89 12.52 11.60
N GLU A 88 -25.45 13.64 11.04
CA GLU A 88 -26.15 14.91 11.10
C GLU A 88 -26.86 15.19 9.78
N ASN A 89 -28.17 15.47 9.84
CA ASN A 89 -29.00 15.82 8.67
C ASN A 89 -29.08 14.72 7.59
N GLY A 90 -28.93 13.46 7.99
CA GLY A 90 -29.15 12.30 7.15
C GLY A 90 -29.74 11.14 7.91
N GLU A 91 -29.96 10.03 7.21
CA GLU A 91 -30.46 8.79 7.78
C GLU A 91 -29.60 7.60 7.31
N TRP A 92 -29.39 6.63 8.19
CA TRP A 92 -28.86 5.33 7.81
C TRP A 92 -29.87 4.61 6.92
N VAL A 93 -29.39 3.93 5.89
CA VAL A 93 -30.26 3.15 5.00
C VAL A 93 -30.83 1.97 5.78
N ASN A 94 -32.16 1.89 5.86
CA ASN A 94 -32.87 0.81 6.53
C ASN A 94 -34.16 0.47 5.78
N GLU A 95 -34.08 -0.47 4.84
CA GLU A 95 -35.22 -0.94 4.04
C GLU A 95 -35.08 -2.40 3.64
N TYR A 96 -36.21 -3.05 3.31
CA TYR A 96 -36.25 -4.46 2.90
C TYR A 96 -35.60 -5.43 3.91
N ASN A 97 -35.72 -5.13 5.21
CA ASN A 97 -35.06 -5.84 6.32
C ASN A 97 -33.52 -5.82 6.26
N ILE A 98 -32.94 -4.82 5.59
CA ILE A 98 -31.49 -4.60 5.53
C ILE A 98 -31.21 -3.29 6.28
N SER A 99 -30.47 -3.39 7.39
CA SER A 99 -29.94 -2.23 8.10
C SER A 99 -28.49 -2.01 7.69
N CYS A 100 -28.20 -0.83 7.16
CA CYS A 100 -26.89 -0.40 6.70
C CYS A 100 -26.25 0.62 7.64
N GLU A 101 -26.58 0.53 8.93
CA GLU A 101 -25.84 1.25 9.97
C GLU A 101 -24.52 0.51 10.30
N PRO A 102 -23.47 1.23 10.75
CA PRO A 102 -22.24 0.62 11.21
C PRO A 102 -22.50 -0.43 12.30
N GLN A 103 -21.89 -1.61 12.18
CA GLN A 103 -22.17 -2.69 13.12
C GLN A 103 -21.50 -2.44 14.48
N THR A 104 -22.16 -2.82 15.56
CA THR A 104 -21.64 -2.67 16.93
C THR A 104 -20.73 -3.82 17.37
N GLY A 105 -20.80 -4.95 16.66
CA GLY A 105 -19.90 -6.09 16.88
C GLY A 105 -18.47 -5.81 16.39
N PRO A 106 -17.49 -6.61 16.84
CA PRO A 106 -16.13 -6.51 16.33
C PRO A 106 -16.09 -6.91 14.85
N LEU A 107 -15.44 -6.10 14.03
CA LEU A 107 -15.04 -6.39 12.65
C LEU A 107 -13.70 -7.16 12.68
N PRO A 108 -13.69 -8.47 12.41
CA PRO A 108 -12.47 -9.26 12.51
C PRO A 108 -11.42 -8.85 11.49
N ASN A 109 -10.15 -9.12 11.79
CA ASN A 109 -9.08 -8.94 10.82
C ASN A 109 -9.36 -9.73 9.52
N MET A 110 -9.03 -9.13 8.37
CA MET A 110 -9.30 -9.61 7.01
C MET A 110 -10.78 -9.67 6.62
N GLN A 111 -11.67 -9.05 7.39
CA GLN A 111 -13.07 -8.88 7.03
C GLN A 111 -13.38 -7.43 6.65
N SER A 112 -14.55 -7.25 6.05
CA SER A 112 -15.05 -5.95 5.63
C SER A 112 -16.50 -5.79 6.07
N GLU A 113 -16.89 -4.55 6.33
CA GLU A 113 -18.28 -4.16 6.48
C GLU A 113 -18.62 -3.01 5.53
N ALA A 114 -19.90 -2.86 5.20
CA ALA A 114 -20.40 -1.69 4.51
C ALA A 114 -21.55 -1.06 5.29
N PHE A 115 -21.54 0.26 5.36
CA PHE A 115 -22.63 1.05 5.91
C PHE A 115 -22.92 2.22 4.99
N SER A 116 -24.20 2.60 4.92
CA SER A 116 -24.70 3.53 3.91
C SER A 116 -25.68 4.52 4.51
N SER A 117 -25.60 5.77 4.06
CA SER A 117 -26.48 6.85 4.49
C SER A 117 -27.00 7.64 3.30
N ILE A 118 -28.18 8.25 3.48
CA ILE A 118 -28.85 9.08 2.47
C ILE A 118 -29.32 10.41 3.08
N THR A 119 -29.43 11.43 2.24
CA THR A 119 -29.95 12.75 2.63
C THR A 119 -30.60 13.46 1.45
N SER A 120 -31.62 14.29 1.70
CA SER A 120 -32.21 15.17 0.67
C SER A 120 -31.45 16.48 0.50
N HIS A 121 -30.53 16.80 1.42
CA HIS A 121 -29.87 18.10 1.48
C HIS A 121 -28.37 17.90 1.73
N LYS A 122 -27.85 18.54 2.79
CA LYS A 122 -26.48 18.39 3.25
C LYS A 122 -26.47 17.45 4.45
N MET A 123 -25.49 16.59 4.50
CA MET A 123 -25.28 15.67 5.62
C MET A 123 -23.81 15.67 6.02
N GLN A 124 -23.56 15.46 7.30
CA GLN A 124 -22.24 15.17 7.82
C GLN A 124 -22.29 13.88 8.62
N GLY A 125 -21.37 12.96 8.37
CA GLY A 125 -21.24 11.72 9.12
C GLY A 125 -19.86 11.56 9.73
N LEU A 126 -19.82 10.81 10.83
CA LEU A 126 -18.60 10.48 11.55
C LEU A 126 -18.75 9.11 12.19
N THR A 127 -17.77 8.26 11.95
CA THR A 127 -17.59 6.98 12.66
C THR A 127 -16.20 6.91 13.26
N THR A 128 -16.14 6.61 14.55
CA THR A 128 -14.88 6.36 15.27
C THR A 128 -14.82 4.90 15.65
N PHE A 129 -13.66 4.31 15.40
CA PHE A 129 -13.37 2.91 15.64
C PHE A 129 -12.17 2.77 16.56
N ILE A 130 -12.17 1.71 17.35
CA ILE A 130 -11.06 1.28 18.21
C ILE A 130 -10.47 0.02 17.59
N VAL A 131 -9.18 0.03 17.32
CA VAL A 131 -8.40 -1.17 16.99
C VAL A 131 -8.07 -1.86 18.30
N ASP A 132 -8.41 -3.15 18.42
CA ASP A 132 -8.17 -3.95 19.62
C ASP A 132 -6.71 -4.41 19.71
N ASP A 133 -5.81 -3.43 19.72
CA ASP A 133 -4.39 -3.59 19.91
C ASP A 133 -3.99 -3.25 21.36
N TYR A 134 -2.73 -3.48 21.71
CA TYR A 134 -2.21 -3.19 23.05
C TYR A 134 -2.33 -1.73 23.51
N SER A 135 -2.57 -0.80 22.59
CA SER A 135 -2.66 0.65 22.83
C SER A 135 -4.07 1.21 22.72
N SER A 136 -5.05 0.37 22.34
CA SER A 136 -6.40 0.75 21.95
C SER A 136 -6.41 1.93 20.97
N SER A 137 -5.60 1.84 19.90
CA SER A 137 -5.50 2.89 18.89
C SER A 137 -6.87 3.16 18.25
N THR A 138 -7.18 4.44 18.03
CA THR A 138 -8.45 4.85 17.42
C THR A 138 -8.25 5.48 16.06
N PHE A 139 -9.22 5.32 15.19
CA PHE A 139 -9.31 6.08 13.95
C PHE A 139 -10.73 6.55 13.73
N THR A 140 -10.86 7.72 13.10
CA THR A 140 -12.14 8.32 12.77
C THR A 140 -12.22 8.51 11.28
N ILE A 141 -13.34 8.11 10.69
CA ILE A 141 -13.73 8.42 9.32
C ILE A 141 -14.84 9.44 9.39
N SER A 142 -14.71 10.55 8.69
CA SER A 142 -15.74 11.58 8.59
C SER A 142 -16.00 11.95 7.14
N TRP A 143 -17.26 12.26 6.85
CA TRP A 143 -17.70 12.57 5.49
C TRP A 143 -18.76 13.67 5.46
N LYS A 144 -18.86 14.35 4.33
CA LYS A 144 -19.90 15.34 4.04
C LYS A 144 -20.50 15.09 2.67
N VAL A 145 -21.80 15.32 2.57
CA VAL A 145 -22.61 15.16 1.34
C VAL A 145 -23.42 16.44 1.13
N PRO A 146 -23.68 16.91 -0.11
CA PRO A 146 -23.24 16.35 -1.39
C PRO A 146 -21.72 16.39 -1.54
N ILE A 147 -21.15 15.32 -2.10
CA ILE A 147 -19.73 15.22 -2.41
C ILE A 147 -19.49 16.17 -3.58
N THR A 148 -18.79 17.26 -3.32
CA THR A 148 -18.37 18.20 -4.37
C THR A 148 -16.87 17.96 -4.61
N TYR A 149 -16.31 18.30 -5.77
CA TYR A 149 -14.91 17.97 -6.12
C TYR A 149 -13.82 18.72 -5.32
N SER A 150 -14.02 19.05 -4.03
CA SER A 150 -12.98 19.62 -3.17
C SER A 150 -12.43 18.57 -2.19
N ASP A 151 -11.20 18.79 -1.72
CA ASP A 151 -10.52 17.86 -0.82
C ASP A 151 -11.13 17.81 0.61
N ASP A 152 -12.18 18.59 0.89
CA ASP A 152 -12.75 18.79 2.23
C ASP A 152 -13.94 17.85 2.57
N TYR A 153 -14.38 17.00 1.64
CA TYR A 153 -15.58 16.17 1.86
C TYR A 153 -15.33 14.91 2.66
N PHE A 154 -14.09 14.41 2.64
CA PHE A 154 -13.70 13.24 3.42
C PHE A 154 -12.43 13.54 4.18
N SER A 155 -12.47 13.27 5.47
CA SER A 155 -11.27 13.35 6.29
C SER A 155 -11.24 12.19 7.26
N TYR A 156 -10.04 11.76 7.57
CA TYR A 156 -9.80 10.77 8.60
C TYR A 156 -8.79 11.31 9.59
N SER A 157 -8.92 10.86 10.83
CA SER A 157 -7.93 11.13 11.86
C SER A 157 -7.51 9.82 12.49
N LEU A 158 -6.21 9.72 12.77
CA LEU A 158 -5.59 8.56 13.40
C LEU A 158 -5.01 9.00 14.74
N SER A 159 -5.35 8.27 15.79
CA SER A 159 -4.67 8.40 17.08
C SER A 159 -3.37 7.59 17.04
N GLY A 160 -2.29 8.25 16.63
CA GLY A 160 -0.93 7.69 16.55
C GLY A 160 -0.51 7.22 15.16
N MET A 161 0.81 6.99 14.97
CA MET A 161 1.42 6.62 13.68
C MET A 161 1.46 5.10 13.41
N LYS A 162 0.61 4.31 14.08
CA LYS A 162 0.72 2.83 14.04
C LYS A 162 -0.03 2.19 12.87
N TYR A 163 -1.05 2.87 12.37
CA TYR A 163 -1.89 2.41 11.28
C TYR A 163 -1.96 3.49 10.20
N ASN A 164 -2.20 3.05 8.98
CA ASN A 164 -2.57 3.91 7.86
C ASN A 164 -3.99 3.55 7.42
N VAL A 165 -4.67 4.51 6.82
CA VAL A 165 -5.96 4.30 6.17
C VAL A 165 -5.85 4.78 4.73
N ASP A 166 -5.98 3.84 3.79
CA ASP A 166 -6.04 4.17 2.37
C ASP A 166 -7.49 4.30 1.94
N PHE A 167 -7.77 5.31 1.12
CA PHE A 167 -9.09 5.57 0.57
C PHE A 167 -9.11 5.32 -0.93
N GLN A 168 -10.14 4.61 -1.39
CA GLN A 168 -10.44 4.45 -2.81
C GLN A 168 -11.89 4.82 -3.05
N PHE A 169 -12.12 5.68 -4.03
CA PHE A 169 -13.48 6.01 -4.48
C PHE A 169 -13.95 4.97 -5.50
N GLY A 170 -15.20 4.54 -5.33
CA GLY A 170 -15.90 3.60 -6.19
C GLY A 170 -17.06 4.28 -6.91
N LEU A 171 -18.12 3.50 -7.16
CA LEU A 171 -19.30 3.85 -7.94
C LEU A 171 -19.75 5.33 -7.79
N GLU A 172 -19.64 6.09 -8.88
CA GLU A 172 -20.06 7.50 -9.00
C GLU A 172 -19.55 8.41 -7.86
N ASP A 173 -18.37 8.12 -7.30
CA ASP A 173 -17.76 8.83 -6.16
C ASP A 173 -18.58 8.76 -4.86
N THR A 174 -19.63 7.94 -4.79
CA THR A 174 -20.49 7.81 -3.60
C THR A 174 -20.14 6.60 -2.72
N VAL A 175 -19.38 5.63 -3.25
CA VAL A 175 -18.85 4.50 -2.50
C VAL A 175 -17.41 4.80 -2.12
N LEU A 176 -17.12 4.88 -0.83
CA LEU A 176 -15.77 5.06 -0.30
C LEU A 176 -15.28 3.76 0.31
N GLN A 177 -14.18 3.23 -0.21
CA GLN A 177 -13.49 2.10 0.41
C GLN A 177 -12.38 2.61 1.31
N ALA A 178 -12.48 2.34 2.61
CA ALA A 178 -11.49 2.69 3.62
C ALA A 178 -10.75 1.42 4.06
N THR A 179 -9.47 1.29 3.70
CA THR A 179 -8.66 0.13 4.09
C THR A 179 -7.72 0.50 5.21
N VAL A 180 -7.92 -0.10 6.38
CA VAL A 180 -7.08 0.10 7.56
C VAL A 180 -6.02 -0.98 7.57
N TYR A 181 -4.74 -0.60 7.58
CA TYR A 181 -3.62 -1.54 7.64
C TYR A 181 -2.55 -1.02 8.58
N LYS A 182 -1.75 -1.95 9.11
CA LYS A 182 -0.61 -1.60 9.96
C LYS A 182 0.38 -0.78 9.14
N ALA A 183 0.73 0.41 9.63
CA ALA A 183 1.74 1.23 8.96
C ALA A 183 3.04 0.42 8.87
N PRO A 184 3.74 0.41 7.72
CA PRO A 184 5.05 -0.20 7.65
C PRO A 184 5.89 0.48 8.72
N PHE A 185 6.41 -0.31 9.67
CA PHE A 185 7.37 0.20 10.62
C PHE A 185 8.54 0.66 9.77
N TYR A 186 8.66 1.97 9.54
CA TYR A 186 9.95 2.54 9.24
C TYR A 186 10.78 2.36 10.51
N GLN A 187 11.24 1.12 10.76
CA GLN A 187 12.61 1.00 11.18
C GLN A 187 13.34 1.76 10.09
N THR A 188 13.74 2.98 10.42
CA THR A 188 14.96 3.54 9.91
C THR A 188 16.00 2.47 10.20
N ILE A 189 16.10 1.47 9.31
CA ILE A 189 17.33 0.76 9.09
C ILE A 189 18.24 1.95 8.81
N PRO A 190 19.15 2.30 9.74
CA PRO A 190 20.06 3.38 9.46
C PRO A 190 20.68 2.97 8.13
N LEU A 191 20.40 3.74 7.06
CA LEU A 191 21.06 3.56 5.77
C LEU A 191 22.50 3.27 6.16
N PRO A 192 23.07 2.09 5.81
CA PRO A 192 24.38 1.70 6.30
C PRO A 192 25.24 2.91 6.08
N SER A 193 25.62 3.56 7.20
CA SER A 193 26.01 4.97 7.14
C SER A 193 27.08 5.09 6.07
N ILE A 194 27.18 6.22 5.37
CA ILE A 194 28.17 6.38 4.27
C ILE A 194 29.57 5.85 4.69
N TRP A 195 29.88 5.89 5.98
CA TRP A 195 31.03 5.27 6.65
C TRP A 195 31.23 3.76 6.49
N VAL A 196 30.20 2.96 6.19
CA VAL A 196 30.30 1.51 5.92
C VAL A 196 30.43 1.26 4.41
N VAL A 197 29.74 2.04 3.58
CA VAL A 197 29.79 1.88 2.11
C VAL A 197 31.12 2.39 1.55
N ALA A 198 31.61 3.53 2.03
CA ALA A 198 32.86 4.14 1.58
C ALA A 198 34.10 3.22 1.72
N PRO A 199 34.38 2.57 2.88
CA PRO A 199 35.54 1.69 3.01
C PRO A 199 35.39 0.41 2.18
N VAL A 200 34.18 -0.12 2.01
CA VAL A 200 33.95 -1.29 1.16
C VAL A 200 34.24 -0.95 -0.30
N VAL A 201 33.74 0.18 -0.81
CA VAL A 201 34.04 0.65 -2.16
C VAL A 201 35.54 0.93 -2.33
N ALA A 202 36.17 1.63 -1.38
CA ALA A 202 37.60 1.93 -1.42
C ALA A 202 38.46 0.65 -1.40
N PHE A 203 38.09 -0.35 -0.61
CA PHE A 203 38.77 -1.64 -0.54
C PHE A 203 38.68 -2.39 -1.87
N PHE A 204 37.49 -2.45 -2.50
CA PHE A 204 37.33 -3.07 -3.80
C PHE A 204 38.06 -2.32 -4.92
N SER A 205 38.04 -0.98 -4.91
CA SER A 205 38.82 -0.16 -5.85
C SER A 205 40.32 -0.39 -5.70
N PHE A 206 40.83 -0.48 -4.46
CA PHE A 206 42.23 -0.79 -4.18
C PHE A 206 42.63 -2.18 -4.71
N LEU A 207 41.83 -3.20 -4.41
CA LEU A 207 42.05 -4.56 -4.93
C LEU A 207 42.07 -4.59 -6.46
N PHE A 208 41.16 -3.86 -7.11
CA PHE A 208 41.10 -3.80 -8.58
C PHE A 208 42.33 -3.08 -9.18
N CYS A 209 42.83 -2.03 -8.54
CA CYS A 209 44.08 -1.38 -8.94
C CYS A 209 45.28 -2.32 -8.79
N CYS A 210 45.45 -2.96 -7.63
CA CYS A 210 46.57 -3.87 -7.38
C CYS A 210 46.63 -5.03 -8.38
N LEU A 211 45.47 -5.63 -8.71
CA LEU A 211 45.39 -6.76 -9.65
C LEU A 211 45.65 -6.36 -11.10
N ASN A 212 45.43 -5.11 -11.49
CA ASN A 212 45.76 -4.62 -12.83
C ASN A 212 47.21 -4.13 -12.93
N CYS A 213 47.78 -3.55 -11.86
CA CYS A 213 49.18 -3.12 -11.84
C CYS A 213 50.16 -4.30 -11.86
N SER A 214 49.81 -5.46 -11.28
CA SER A 214 50.69 -6.65 -11.32
C SER A 214 50.89 -7.23 -12.72
N LYS A 215 50.12 -6.79 -13.72
CA LYS A 215 50.22 -7.25 -15.12
C LYS A 215 51.18 -6.41 -15.98
N MET A 216 51.71 -5.31 -15.46
CA MET A 216 52.40 -4.31 -16.29
C MET A 216 53.93 -4.29 -16.14
N ASN A 217 54.54 -5.26 -15.46
CA ASN A 217 55.99 -5.40 -15.43
C ASN A 217 56.43 -6.83 -15.74
N ASP A 218 56.64 -7.11 -17.03
CA ASP A 218 57.81 -7.89 -17.43
C ASP A 218 58.27 -7.55 -18.88
N PRO A 219 58.83 -6.35 -19.17
CA PRO A 219 59.50 -6.10 -20.45
C PRO A 219 60.97 -6.55 -20.45
N SER A 220 61.56 -6.96 -19.32
CA SER A 220 63.03 -7.11 -19.22
C SER A 220 63.55 -8.52 -19.50
N ARG A 221 62.68 -9.53 -19.67
CA ARG A 221 63.16 -10.92 -19.81
C ARG A 221 63.59 -11.31 -21.22
N ASN A 222 63.32 -10.48 -22.24
CA ASN A 222 63.70 -10.80 -23.62
C ASN A 222 65.04 -10.20 -24.09
N HIS A 223 65.70 -9.33 -23.30
CA HIS A 223 66.91 -8.66 -23.78
C HIS A 223 68.23 -9.41 -23.49
N PHE A 224 68.22 -10.46 -22.65
CA PHE A 224 69.43 -11.20 -22.29
C PHE A 224 69.78 -12.35 -23.24
N ASN A 225 68.83 -12.86 -24.05
CA ASN A 225 69.11 -13.94 -25.01
C ASN A 225 69.67 -13.46 -26.35
N SER A 226 69.67 -12.16 -26.66
CA SER A 226 70.22 -11.64 -27.93
C SER A 226 71.72 -11.33 -27.90
N ARG A 227 72.38 -11.34 -26.73
CA ARG A 227 73.83 -11.04 -26.63
C ARG A 227 74.75 -12.26 -26.60
N ALA A 228 74.21 -13.47 -26.47
CA ALA A 228 75.02 -14.70 -26.42
C ALA A 228 75.38 -15.27 -27.80
N HIS A 229 74.77 -14.80 -28.90
CA HIS A 229 74.96 -15.36 -30.25
C HIS A 229 75.94 -14.58 -31.16
N HIS A 230 76.67 -13.58 -30.65
CA HIS A 230 77.58 -12.76 -31.47
C HIS A 230 79.07 -12.88 -31.13
N SER A 231 79.49 -13.87 -30.31
CA SER A 231 80.91 -14.07 -29.97
C SER A 231 81.59 -15.27 -30.65
N TYR A 232 80.95 -15.93 -31.62
CA TYR A 232 81.59 -16.96 -32.43
C TYR A 232 81.48 -16.61 -33.91
N ASN A 233 82.37 -15.73 -34.40
CA ASN A 233 82.85 -15.68 -35.79
C ASN A 233 83.87 -14.55 -35.96
N THR A 234 85.11 -14.80 -35.54
CA THR A 234 86.31 -14.16 -36.08
C THR A 234 87.46 -15.15 -35.92
N VAL A 235 87.75 -15.90 -36.98
CA VAL A 235 89.05 -16.48 -37.31
C VAL A 235 89.25 -16.20 -38.79
#